data_AF-A0A1Y5NAH8-F1
#
_entry.id   AF-A0A1Y5NAH8-F1
#
_cell.length_a   1.000
_cell.length_b   1.000
_cell.length_c   1.000
_cell.angle_alpha   90.00
_cell.angle_beta   90.00
_cell.angle_gamma   90.00
#
_symmetry.space_group_name_H-M   'P 1'
#
loop_
_entity.id
_entity.type
_entity.pdbx_description
1 polymer ?
#
loop_
_entity_poly.entity_id
_entity_poly.type
_entity_poly.pdbx_seq_one_letter_code
_entity_poly.pdbx_strand_id
1 'polypeptide(L)'
;MRDYDKRPIVIKDYNSIFMFLEFLPIAILCFIASFFHDNKIILIFLTSQTFYFNIRPYLFYGRKRSLKLANEKIEFLQAGNIIESINLDEEFEIYKTYDDYYHKSQNLSDFQKKVKWISVVLLWIGHYPFFLLSKVLFYFFKTKGTFYKFYDCIILFQDDKVLNILATSRYERALVKKYFLDKFKIDIDMLQVCKKTDHGLEKIEICKIKGQYIRTILSHNS
;
A
#
# COMPACT_ATOMS: atom_id res chain seq x y z
N MET A 1 -29.96 -4.74 0.75
CA MET A 1 -28.52 -4.49 0.98
C MET A 1 -27.73 -5.45 0.08
N ARG A 2 -26.59 -5.05 -0.51
CA ARG A 2 -25.79 -5.97 -1.35
C ARG A 2 -25.20 -7.06 -0.45
N ASP A 3 -25.35 -8.32 -0.84
CA ASP A 3 -24.66 -9.44 -0.21
C ASP A 3 -23.20 -9.48 -0.71
N TYR A 4 -22.27 -9.02 0.12
CA TYR A 4 -20.87 -8.92 -0.24
C TYR A 4 -20.13 -10.27 -0.18
N ASP A 5 -20.71 -11.32 0.37
CA ASP A 5 -20.11 -12.65 0.33
C ASP A 5 -20.44 -13.36 -0.98
N LYS A 6 -21.68 -13.21 -1.47
CA LYS A 6 -22.07 -13.71 -2.79
C LYS A 6 -21.51 -12.87 -3.93
N ARG A 7 -21.39 -11.55 -3.73
CA ARG A 7 -20.89 -10.60 -4.74
C ARG A 7 -19.92 -9.61 -4.11
N PRO A 8 -18.70 -10.04 -3.76
CA PRO A 8 -17.69 -9.16 -3.17
C PRO A 8 -17.32 -8.03 -4.13
N ILE A 9 -16.84 -6.91 -3.58
CA ILE A 9 -16.18 -5.89 -4.40
C ILE A 9 -14.73 -6.33 -4.57
N VAL A 10 -14.27 -6.41 -5.82
CA VAL A 10 -12.89 -6.75 -6.15
C VAL A 10 -12.23 -5.54 -6.79
N ILE A 11 -11.19 -5.00 -6.16
CA ILE A 11 -10.39 -3.88 -6.65
C ILE A 11 -9.02 -4.40 -7.05
N LYS A 12 -8.56 -4.09 -8.26
CA LYS A 12 -7.20 -4.45 -8.70
C LYS A 12 -6.18 -3.60 -7.95
N ASP A 13 -5.15 -4.22 -7.42
CA ASP A 13 -4.09 -3.52 -6.71
C ASP A 13 -2.95 -3.14 -7.67
N TYR A 14 -2.83 -1.84 -7.93
CA TYR A 14 -1.80 -1.27 -8.79
C TYR A 14 -0.60 -0.73 -8.02
N ASN A 15 -0.56 -0.74 -6.68
CA ASN A 15 0.47 -0.02 -5.91
C ASN A 15 1.92 -0.34 -6.34
N SER A 16 2.28 -1.60 -6.60
CA SER A 16 3.63 -1.96 -7.07
C SER A 16 4.07 -1.29 -8.38
N ILE A 17 3.14 -0.77 -9.19
CA ILE A 17 3.49 -0.09 -10.44
C ILE A 17 4.25 1.21 -10.18
N PHE A 18 3.94 1.94 -9.09
CA PHE A 18 4.58 3.23 -8.82
C PHE A 18 6.03 3.01 -8.43
N MET A 19 6.29 2.10 -7.49
CA MET A 19 7.64 1.67 -7.15
C MET A 19 8.41 1.13 -8.37
N PHE A 20 7.75 0.38 -9.26
CA PHE A 20 8.40 -0.08 -10.49
C PHE A 20 8.79 1.07 -11.42
N LEU A 21 7.87 2.00 -11.69
CA LEU A 21 8.10 3.13 -12.59
C LEU A 21 9.16 4.10 -12.05
N GLU A 22 9.17 4.31 -10.74
CA GLU A 22 10.13 5.19 -10.08
C GLU A 22 11.54 4.58 -10.07
N PHE A 23 11.67 3.31 -9.68
CA PHE A 23 12.96 2.72 -9.39
C PHE A 23 13.61 2.00 -10.58
N LEU A 24 12.86 1.70 -11.66
CA LEU A 24 13.43 1.09 -12.86
C LEU A 24 14.50 1.96 -13.52
N PRO A 25 14.28 3.26 -13.78
CA PRO A 25 15.31 4.14 -14.34
C PRO A 25 16.57 4.19 -13.46
N ILE A 26 16.38 4.25 -12.13
CA ILE A 26 17.48 4.29 -11.16
C ILE A 26 18.31 3.00 -11.24
N ALA A 27 17.65 1.83 -11.25
CA ALA A 27 18.34 0.55 -11.38
C ALA A 27 19.15 0.43 -12.68
N ILE A 28 18.61 0.92 -13.81
CA ILE A 28 19.29 0.95 -15.11
C ILE A 28 20.51 1.87 -15.06
N LEU A 29 20.36 3.09 -14.53
CA LEU A 29 21.48 4.03 -14.41
C LEU A 29 22.59 3.50 -13.52
N CYS A 30 22.26 2.95 -12.35
CA CYS A 30 23.25 2.31 -11.47
C CYS A 30 23.95 1.13 -12.15
N PHE A 31 23.22 0.32 -12.92
CA PHE A 31 23.78 -0.80 -13.65
C PHE A 31 24.78 -0.33 -14.72
N ILE A 32 24.40 0.65 -15.55
CA ILE A 32 25.28 1.22 -16.57
C ILE A 32 26.51 1.88 -15.92
N ALA A 33 26.31 2.69 -14.88
CA ALA A 33 27.40 3.35 -14.14
C ALA A 33 28.40 2.35 -13.55
N SER A 34 27.96 1.15 -13.17
CA SER A 34 28.84 0.11 -12.63
C SER A 34 29.93 -0.37 -13.60
N PHE A 35 29.78 -0.12 -14.90
CA PHE A 35 30.80 -0.44 -15.89
C PHE A 35 31.90 0.62 -15.97
N PHE A 36 31.62 1.87 -15.58
CA PHE A 36 32.48 3.04 -15.83
C PHE A 36 33.07 3.68 -14.56
N HIS A 37 32.52 3.39 -13.38
CA HIS A 37 33.00 3.97 -12.11
C HIS A 37 33.79 2.96 -11.27
N ASP A 38 34.67 3.45 -10.40
CA ASP A 38 35.48 2.60 -9.52
C ASP A 38 34.65 1.91 -8.43
N ASN A 39 33.53 2.53 -8.01
CA ASN A 39 32.63 2.01 -6.97
C ASN A 39 31.66 0.92 -7.46
N LYS A 40 32.13 -0.01 -8.31
CA LYS A 40 31.30 -1.02 -9.01
C LYS A 40 30.47 -1.87 -8.07
N ILE A 41 31.08 -2.33 -6.98
CA ILE A 41 30.43 -3.20 -5.99
C ILE A 41 29.21 -2.51 -5.37
N ILE A 42 29.36 -1.24 -4.99
CA ILE A 42 28.27 -0.46 -4.39
C ILE A 42 27.14 -0.26 -5.41
N LEU A 43 27.47 0.05 -6.66
CA LEU A 43 26.48 0.25 -7.72
C LEU A 43 25.71 -1.03 -8.05
N ILE A 44 26.41 -2.17 -8.16
CA ILE A 44 25.79 -3.50 -8.36
C ILE A 44 24.90 -3.85 -7.17
N PHE A 45 25.35 -3.58 -5.95
CA PHE A 45 24.56 -3.80 -4.74
C PHE A 45 23.27 -2.96 -4.76
N LEU A 46 23.36 -1.66 -5.06
CA LEU A 46 22.22 -0.76 -5.17
C LEU A 46 21.24 -1.21 -6.26
N THR A 47 21.72 -1.56 -7.46
CA THR A 47 20.88 -2.12 -8.52
C THR A 47 20.15 -3.38 -8.05
N SER A 48 20.85 -4.30 -7.39
CA SER A 48 20.29 -5.58 -6.92
C SER A 48 19.21 -5.37 -5.86
N GLN A 49 19.45 -4.48 -4.90
CA GLN A 49 18.48 -4.13 -3.85
C GLN A 49 17.25 -3.46 -4.44
N THR A 50 17.46 -2.48 -5.32
CA THR A 50 16.39 -1.76 -6.03
C THR A 50 15.54 -2.73 -6.84
N PHE A 51 16.18 -3.67 -7.53
CA PHE A 51 15.47 -4.70 -8.26
C PHE A 51 14.62 -5.58 -7.34
N TYR A 52 15.21 -6.10 -6.26
CA TYR A 52 14.55 -7.04 -5.36
C TYR A 52 13.34 -6.44 -4.65
N PHE A 53 13.45 -5.22 -4.12
CA PHE A 53 12.40 -4.60 -3.32
C PHE A 53 11.36 -3.83 -4.14
N ASN A 54 11.76 -3.16 -5.22
CA ASN A 54 10.89 -2.18 -5.88
C ASN A 54 10.41 -2.66 -7.26
N ILE A 55 11.25 -3.38 -8.01
CA ILE A 55 10.94 -3.79 -9.39
C ILE A 55 10.29 -5.18 -9.44
N ARG A 56 10.89 -6.15 -8.74
CA ARG A 56 10.47 -7.56 -8.73
C ARG A 56 8.99 -7.74 -8.35
N PRO A 57 8.42 -7.07 -7.32
CA PRO A 57 7.02 -7.27 -6.98
C PRO A 57 6.05 -7.00 -8.15
N TYR A 58 6.32 -5.95 -8.94
CA TYR A 58 5.51 -5.64 -10.11
C TYR A 58 5.71 -6.65 -11.25
N LEU A 59 6.95 -7.03 -11.56
CA LEU A 59 7.23 -7.96 -12.66
C LEU A 59 6.56 -9.33 -12.48
N PHE A 60 6.57 -9.86 -11.24
CA PHE A 60 6.03 -11.20 -10.98
C PHE A 60 4.54 -11.19 -10.62
N TYR A 61 4.06 -10.13 -9.96
CA TYR A 61 2.73 -10.12 -9.34
C TYR A 61 1.87 -8.91 -9.70
N GLY A 62 2.39 -7.87 -10.38
CA GLY A 62 1.69 -6.60 -10.57
C GLY A 62 0.28 -6.71 -11.14
N ARG A 63 0.03 -7.63 -12.08
CA ARG A 63 -1.30 -7.86 -12.70
C ARG A 63 -2.14 -8.94 -12.00
N LYS A 64 -1.61 -9.57 -10.96
CA LYS A 64 -2.20 -10.71 -10.24
C LYS A 64 -2.58 -10.34 -8.80
N ARG A 65 -2.61 -9.05 -8.46
CA ARG A 65 -2.90 -8.54 -7.12
C ARG A 65 -4.27 -7.86 -7.08
N SER A 66 -5.02 -8.10 -6.02
CA SER A 66 -6.33 -7.51 -5.83
C SER A 66 -6.75 -7.50 -4.37
N LEU A 67 -7.62 -6.58 -4.02
CA LEU A 67 -8.35 -6.55 -2.75
C LEU A 67 -9.77 -7.04 -2.97
N LYS A 68 -10.24 -7.92 -2.09
CA LYS A 68 -11.59 -8.45 -2.07
C LYS A 68 -12.26 -8.00 -0.77
N LEU A 69 -13.29 -7.18 -0.91
CA LEU A 69 -14.09 -6.67 0.19
C LEU A 69 -15.35 -7.53 0.31
N ALA A 70 -15.38 -8.36 1.36
CA ALA A 70 -16.50 -9.25 1.71
C ALA A 70 -17.25 -8.70 2.94
N ASN A 71 -18.20 -9.46 3.50
CA ASN A 71 -18.94 -8.94 4.65
C ASN A 71 -18.11 -8.87 5.93
N GLU A 72 -17.37 -9.94 6.22
CA GLU A 72 -16.68 -10.16 7.50
C GLU A 72 -15.19 -9.79 7.40
N LYS A 73 -14.65 -9.67 6.19
CA LYS A 73 -13.23 -9.44 5.98
C LYS A 73 -12.93 -8.68 4.71
N ILE A 74 -11.78 -7.99 4.73
CA ILE A 74 -11.12 -7.50 3.52
C ILE A 74 -9.85 -8.32 3.34
N GLU A 75 -9.69 -8.91 2.15
CA GLU A 75 -8.59 -9.81 1.83
C GLU A 75 -7.73 -9.19 0.73
N PHE A 76 -6.42 -9.24 0.90
CA PHE A 76 -5.48 -9.04 -0.20
C PHE A 76 -5.08 -10.37 -0.79
N LEU A 77 -5.23 -10.47 -2.10
CA LEU A 77 -4.93 -11.66 -2.87
C LEU A 77 -3.77 -11.39 -3.82
N GLN A 78 -2.87 -12.37 -3.90
CA GLN A 78 -1.79 -12.42 -4.88
C GLN A 78 -1.86 -13.76 -5.61
N ALA A 79 -2.09 -13.71 -6.92
CA ALA A 79 -2.28 -14.88 -7.77
C ALA A 79 -3.35 -15.85 -7.24
N GLY A 80 -4.43 -15.30 -6.67
CA GLY A 80 -5.54 -16.08 -6.09
C GLY A 80 -5.34 -16.53 -4.65
N ASN A 81 -4.12 -16.44 -4.12
CA ASN A 81 -3.83 -16.80 -2.73
C ASN A 81 -4.04 -15.60 -1.81
N ILE A 82 -4.67 -15.82 -0.65
CA ILE A 82 -4.82 -14.80 0.39
C ILE A 82 -3.44 -14.61 1.03
N ILE A 83 -2.92 -13.40 0.95
CA ILE A 83 -1.63 -13.02 1.57
C ILE A 83 -1.87 -12.32 2.90
N GLU A 84 -2.93 -11.52 2.99
CA GLU A 84 -3.25 -10.72 4.17
C GLU A 84 -4.76 -10.49 4.28
N SER A 85 -5.29 -10.43 5.51
CA SER A 85 -6.72 -10.23 5.73
C SER A 85 -6.98 -9.47 7.03
N ILE A 86 -7.83 -8.43 6.91
CA ILE A 86 -8.37 -7.67 8.02
C ILE A 86 -9.73 -8.26 8.36
N ASN A 87 -9.92 -8.69 9.61
CA ASN A 87 -11.20 -9.11 10.15
C ASN A 87 -12.00 -7.85 10.54
N LEU A 88 -13.21 -7.71 10.02
CA LEU A 88 -14.05 -6.53 10.22
C LEU A 88 -14.93 -6.60 11.46
N ASP A 89 -15.01 -7.78 12.09
CA ASP A 89 -15.66 -7.96 13.39
C ASP A 89 -14.73 -7.58 14.55
N GLU A 90 -13.44 -7.38 14.26
CA GLU A 90 -12.42 -6.93 15.20
C GLU A 90 -12.11 -5.44 15.00
N GLU A 91 -11.43 -4.84 15.98
CA GLU A 91 -11.00 -3.44 15.89
C GLU A 91 -9.98 -3.27 14.75
N PHE A 92 -10.16 -2.22 13.95
CA PHE A 92 -9.23 -1.81 12.90
C PHE A 92 -9.24 -0.29 12.76
N GLU A 93 -8.13 0.27 12.32
CA GLU A 93 -8.03 1.69 11.99
C GLU A 93 -8.16 1.91 10.49
N ILE A 94 -8.68 3.08 10.09
CA ILE A 94 -8.88 3.43 8.69
C ILE A 94 -8.55 4.90 8.44
N TYR A 95 -7.76 5.17 7.40
CA TYR A 95 -7.34 6.52 7.02
C TYR A 95 -7.34 6.68 5.50
N LYS A 96 -7.28 7.94 5.04
CA LYS A 96 -6.91 8.25 3.66
C LYS A 96 -5.41 8.51 3.58
N THR A 97 -4.77 8.05 2.52
CA THR A 97 -3.32 8.25 2.35
C THR A 97 -3.00 8.62 0.91
N TYR A 98 -1.86 9.31 0.75
CA TYR A 98 -1.22 9.55 -0.53
C TYR A 98 -0.24 8.41 -0.88
N ASP A 99 0.20 7.68 0.14
CA ASP A 99 1.19 6.61 0.05
C ASP A 99 0.61 5.36 -0.64
N ASP A 100 1.43 4.66 -1.41
CA ASP A 100 1.11 3.37 -2.03
C ASP A 100 1.57 2.18 -1.18
N TYR A 101 2.01 2.44 0.07
CA TYR A 101 2.44 1.46 1.04
C TYR A 101 1.60 0.18 0.99
N TYR A 102 2.24 -0.95 0.69
CA TYR A 102 1.55 -2.22 0.52
C TYR A 102 2.22 -3.35 1.30
N HIS A 103 1.40 -4.03 2.09
CA HIS A 103 1.57 -5.36 2.69
C HIS A 103 2.74 -5.67 3.63
N LYS A 104 2.39 -6.46 4.65
CA LYS A 104 3.29 -7.18 5.55
C LYS A 104 4.21 -8.19 4.85
N SER A 105 4.07 -8.47 3.54
CA SER A 105 5.07 -9.28 2.82
C SER A 105 6.43 -8.57 2.70
N GLN A 106 6.53 -7.32 3.16
CA GLN A 106 7.78 -6.64 3.52
C GLN A 106 8.15 -6.79 5.00
N ASN A 107 7.67 -7.82 5.71
CA ASN A 107 8.18 -8.20 7.03
C ASN A 107 9.55 -8.87 6.84
N LEU A 108 10.46 -8.04 6.37
CA LEU A 108 11.85 -8.31 6.16
C LEU A 108 12.44 -8.78 7.50
N SER A 109 13.35 -9.74 7.44
CA SER A 109 14.16 -10.04 8.62
C SER A 109 14.85 -8.76 9.10
N ASP A 110 15.24 -8.68 10.37
CA ASP A 110 15.89 -7.47 10.89
C ASP A 110 17.14 -7.08 10.09
N PHE A 111 17.83 -8.07 9.52
CA PHE A 111 18.92 -7.85 8.57
C PHE A 111 18.44 -7.19 7.27
N GLN A 112 17.41 -7.74 6.63
CA GLN A 112 16.83 -7.17 5.41
C GLN A 112 16.24 -5.77 5.66
N LYS A 113 15.67 -5.50 6.84
CA LYS A 113 15.22 -4.17 7.26
C LYS A 113 16.39 -3.19 7.30
N LYS A 114 17.49 -3.54 7.98
CA LYS A 114 18.71 -2.71 8.04
C LYS A 114 19.29 -2.45 6.65
N VAL A 115 19.35 -3.47 5.81
CA VAL A 115 19.86 -3.36 4.43
C VAL A 115 18.98 -2.45 3.57
N LYS A 116 17.65 -2.64 3.61
CA LYS A 116 16.69 -1.76 2.94
C LYS A 116 16.87 -0.32 3.42
N TRP A 117 17.06 -0.12 4.73
CA TRP A 117 17.23 1.21 5.33
C TRP A 117 18.41 1.98 4.75
N ILE A 118 19.56 1.33 4.57
CA ILE A 118 20.76 1.93 3.95
C ILE A 118 20.45 2.40 2.52
N SER A 119 19.73 1.60 1.74
CA SER A 119 19.35 1.95 0.37
C SER A 119 18.28 3.04 0.31
N VAL A 120 17.32 3.01 1.23
CA VAL A 120 16.20 3.96 1.33
C VAL A 120 16.72 5.37 1.65
N VAL A 121 17.64 5.52 2.61
CA VAL A 121 18.22 6.84 2.94
C VAL A 121 18.95 7.48 1.75
N LEU A 122 19.69 6.69 0.96
CA LEU A 122 20.41 7.18 -0.21
C LEU A 122 19.49 7.60 -1.36
N LEU A 123 18.29 7.01 -1.46
CA LEU A 123 17.33 7.25 -2.53
C LEU A 123 16.20 8.23 -2.13
N TRP A 124 16.05 8.52 -0.84
CA TRP A 124 14.93 9.31 -0.29
C TRP A 124 14.92 10.78 -0.69
N ILE A 125 16.09 11.39 -0.89
CA ILE A 125 16.19 12.83 -1.21
C ILE A 125 15.48 13.16 -2.54
N GLY A 126 15.37 12.19 -3.45
CA GLY A 126 14.64 12.33 -4.72
C GLY A 126 13.26 11.66 -4.77
N HIS A 127 12.92 10.81 -3.79
CA HIS A 127 11.77 9.90 -3.86
C HIS A 127 10.44 10.62 -4.11
N TYR A 128 10.08 11.57 -3.24
CA TYR A 128 8.76 12.21 -3.30
C TYR A 128 8.42 12.90 -4.63
N PRO A 129 9.32 13.70 -5.24
CA PRO A 129 9.08 14.25 -6.58
C PRO A 129 8.87 13.18 -7.66
N PHE A 130 9.69 12.13 -7.69
CA PHE A 130 9.56 11.06 -8.70
C PHE A 130 8.32 10.20 -8.48
N PHE A 131 7.98 9.92 -7.23
CA PHE A 131 6.77 9.23 -6.86
C PHE A 131 5.52 10.01 -7.31
N LEU A 132 5.49 11.33 -7.05
CA LEU A 132 4.42 12.20 -7.51
C LEU A 132 4.30 12.21 -9.03
N LEU A 133 5.42 12.30 -9.74
CA LEU A 133 5.44 12.20 -11.19
C LEU A 133 4.90 10.83 -11.66
N SER A 134 5.28 9.73 -11.01
CA SER A 134 4.82 8.39 -11.35
C SER A 134 3.30 8.24 -11.20
N LYS A 135 2.71 8.81 -10.14
CA LYS A 135 1.25 8.85 -9.95
C LYS A 135 0.57 9.67 -11.04
N VAL A 136 1.08 10.87 -11.32
CA VAL A 136 0.53 11.72 -12.39
C VAL A 136 0.54 10.98 -13.73
N LEU A 137 1.67 10.36 -14.10
CA LEU A 137 1.79 9.57 -15.33
C LEU A 137 0.83 8.38 -15.32
N PHE A 138 0.76 7.63 -14.23
CA PHE A 138 -0.16 6.49 -14.11
C PHE A 138 -1.60 6.90 -14.36
N TYR A 139 -2.08 7.97 -13.74
CA TYR A 139 -3.44 8.46 -13.94
C TYR A 139 -3.64 9.03 -15.34
N PHE A 140 -2.64 9.71 -15.90
CA PHE A 140 -2.70 10.17 -17.28
C PHE A 140 -2.88 9.00 -18.26
N PHE A 141 -2.09 7.94 -18.15
CA PHE A 141 -2.18 6.78 -19.06
C PHE A 141 -3.37 5.85 -18.78
N LYS A 142 -3.69 5.63 -17.50
CA LYS A 142 -4.72 4.66 -17.09
C LYS A 142 -6.12 5.22 -17.14
N THR A 143 -6.31 6.47 -16.71
CA THR A 143 -7.63 7.11 -16.62
C THR A 143 -7.81 8.21 -17.64
N LYS A 144 -6.85 8.42 -18.55
CA LYS A 144 -6.84 9.54 -19.51
C LYS A 144 -6.98 10.90 -18.80
N GLY A 145 -6.44 11.00 -17.58
CA GLY A 145 -6.52 12.21 -16.76
C GLY A 145 -7.90 12.53 -16.16
N THR A 146 -8.89 11.63 -16.29
CA THR A 146 -10.28 11.91 -15.88
C THR A 146 -10.53 11.81 -14.37
N PHE A 147 -9.60 11.20 -13.63
CA PHE A 147 -9.73 10.95 -12.20
C PHE A 147 -8.36 10.85 -11.55
N TYR A 148 -7.99 11.84 -10.74
CA TYR A 148 -6.87 11.84 -9.80
C TYR A 148 -7.31 12.59 -8.52
N LYS A 149 -7.02 12.03 -7.35
CA LYS A 149 -7.13 12.71 -6.05
C LYS A 149 -5.80 12.51 -5.35
N PHE A 150 -5.32 13.54 -4.64
CA PHE A 150 -4.07 13.45 -3.89
C PHE A 150 -4.16 12.32 -2.84
N TYR A 151 -5.22 12.27 -2.03
CA TYR A 151 -5.48 11.17 -1.08
C TYR A 151 -6.44 10.13 -1.69
N ASP A 152 -5.97 9.47 -2.75
CA ASP A 152 -6.67 8.47 -3.55
C ASP A 152 -6.79 7.10 -2.87
N CYS A 153 -5.83 6.77 -2.01
CA CYS A 153 -5.75 5.52 -1.28
C CYS A 153 -6.52 5.55 0.04
N ILE A 154 -7.07 4.39 0.43
CA ILE A 154 -7.57 4.12 1.78
C ILE A 154 -6.65 3.08 2.39
N ILE A 155 -6.12 3.35 3.58
CA ILE A 155 -5.27 2.42 4.29
C ILE A 155 -5.99 1.91 5.54
N LEU A 156 -5.91 0.60 5.77
CA LEU A 156 -6.46 -0.07 6.94
C LEU A 156 -5.34 -0.72 7.75
N PHE A 157 -5.43 -0.63 9.07
CA PHE A 157 -4.51 -1.24 10.02
C PHE A 157 -5.26 -2.14 11.00
N GLN A 158 -4.72 -3.32 11.28
CA GLN A 158 -5.18 -4.20 12.36
C GLN A 158 -3.98 -4.98 12.88
N ASP A 159 -3.62 -4.75 14.15
CA ASP A 159 -2.39 -5.25 14.74
C ASP A 159 -1.17 -4.93 13.87
N ASP A 160 -0.53 -5.96 13.29
CA ASP A 160 0.62 -5.85 12.41
C ASP A 160 0.27 -5.93 10.92
N LYS A 161 -1.02 -5.93 10.58
CA LYS A 161 -1.53 -6.06 9.22
C LYS A 161 -1.86 -4.72 8.61
N VAL A 162 -1.57 -4.57 7.32
CA VAL A 162 -1.83 -3.34 6.56
C VAL A 162 -2.41 -3.65 5.18
N LEU A 163 -3.56 -3.05 4.86
CA LEU A 163 -4.15 -3.11 3.51
C LEU A 163 -4.27 -1.72 2.92
N ASN A 164 -3.90 -1.56 1.64
CA ASN A 164 -4.00 -0.30 0.93
C ASN A 164 -4.90 -0.43 -0.31
N ILE A 165 -6.08 0.19 -0.23
CA ILE A 165 -7.10 0.18 -1.28
C ILE A 165 -6.92 1.41 -2.16
N LEU A 166 -6.33 1.19 -3.34
CA LEU A 166 -6.26 2.17 -4.41
C LEU A 166 -7.43 2.02 -5.38
N ALA A 167 -8.38 2.95 -5.34
CA ALA A 167 -9.44 3.03 -6.35
C ALA A 167 -8.94 3.82 -7.57
N THR A 168 -8.92 3.17 -8.74
CA THR A 168 -8.38 3.76 -9.98
C THR A 168 -9.43 4.42 -10.85
N SER A 169 -10.71 4.35 -10.48
CA SER A 169 -11.80 5.00 -11.21
C SER A 169 -12.85 5.59 -10.27
N ARG A 170 -13.67 6.51 -10.79
CA ARG A 170 -14.83 7.07 -10.07
C ARG A 170 -15.79 5.97 -9.63
N TYR A 171 -15.99 4.95 -10.47
CA TYR A 171 -16.84 3.80 -10.18
C TYR A 171 -16.29 2.97 -9.03
N GLU A 172 -15.02 2.59 -9.08
CA GLU A 172 -14.36 1.85 -7.98
C GLU A 172 -14.40 2.64 -6.67
N ARG A 173 -14.12 3.95 -6.72
CA ARG A 173 -14.18 4.82 -5.54
C ARG A 173 -15.59 4.90 -4.96
N ALA A 174 -16.62 5.02 -5.81
CA ALA A 174 -18.01 5.04 -5.36
C ALA A 174 -18.44 3.69 -4.74
N LEU A 175 -17.97 2.56 -5.30
CA LEU A 175 -18.22 1.23 -4.73
C LEU A 175 -17.60 1.10 -3.34
N VAL A 176 -16.33 1.50 -3.18
CA VAL A 176 -15.63 1.44 -1.89
C VAL A 176 -16.28 2.40 -0.89
N LYS A 177 -16.64 3.63 -1.31
CA LYS A 177 -17.37 4.58 -0.47
C LYS A 177 -18.67 3.99 0.04
N LYS A 178 -19.48 3.42 -0.87
CA LYS A 178 -20.76 2.81 -0.52
C LYS A 178 -20.57 1.63 0.44
N TYR A 179 -19.56 0.81 0.24
CA TYR A 179 -19.23 -0.30 1.14
C TYR A 179 -19.01 0.17 2.58
N PHE A 180 -18.12 1.15 2.80
CA PHE A 180 -17.82 1.65 4.15
C PHE A 180 -18.99 2.42 4.77
N LEU A 181 -19.76 3.17 3.96
CA LEU A 181 -20.98 3.84 4.43
C LEU A 181 -22.06 2.83 4.85
N ASP A 182 -22.29 1.80 4.06
CA ASP A 182 -23.35 0.81 4.33
C ASP A 182 -23.01 -0.01 5.58
N LYS A 183 -21.75 -0.43 5.72
CA LYS A 183 -21.26 -1.33 6.78
C LYS A 183 -20.95 -0.63 8.11
N PHE A 184 -20.25 0.50 8.05
CA PHE A 184 -19.66 1.14 9.25
C PHE A 184 -20.16 2.57 9.46
N LYS A 185 -21.02 3.09 8.56
CA LYS A 185 -21.43 4.51 8.54
C LYS A 185 -20.23 5.47 8.40
N ILE A 186 -19.15 5.01 7.78
CA ILE A 186 -17.92 5.79 7.55
C ILE A 186 -17.94 6.38 6.15
N ASP A 187 -17.84 7.71 6.03
CA ASP A 187 -17.55 8.36 4.75
C ASP A 187 -16.03 8.42 4.53
N ILE A 188 -15.54 7.65 3.56
CA ILE A 188 -14.12 7.57 3.19
C ILE A 188 -13.51 8.91 2.75
N ASP A 189 -14.31 9.86 2.28
CA ASP A 189 -13.80 11.17 1.86
C ASP A 189 -13.51 12.08 3.07
N MET A 190 -14.20 11.83 4.19
CA MET A 190 -14.07 12.56 5.46
C MET A 190 -12.99 11.98 6.38
N LEU A 191 -12.35 10.87 5.99
CA LEU A 191 -11.28 10.27 6.76
C LEU A 191 -10.13 11.25 7.00
N GLN A 192 -9.50 11.12 8.16
CA GLN A 192 -8.26 11.84 8.45
C GLN A 192 -7.13 11.32 7.56
N VAL A 193 -6.20 12.20 7.23
CA VAL A 193 -4.99 11.82 6.50
C VAL A 193 -4.13 10.96 7.42
N CYS A 194 -3.64 9.83 6.91
CA CYS A 194 -2.68 9.01 7.61
C CYS A 194 -1.42 9.83 7.87
N LYS A 195 -1.16 10.14 9.14
CA LYS A 195 0.09 10.78 9.59
C LYS A 195 1.14 9.76 9.99
N LYS A 196 0.80 8.47 10.03
CA LYS A 196 1.71 7.37 10.35
C LYS A 196 2.68 7.21 9.19
N THR A 197 3.76 7.99 9.19
CA THR A 197 4.95 7.78 8.35
C THR A 197 5.75 6.56 8.78
N ASP A 198 5.51 6.11 10.02
CA ASP A 198 6.27 5.09 10.73
C ASP A 198 6.09 3.69 10.12
N HIS A 199 5.02 3.45 9.34
CA HIS A 199 4.93 2.20 8.58
C HIS A 199 5.86 2.18 7.36
N GLY A 200 6.19 3.35 6.79
CA GLY A 200 7.26 3.48 5.79
C GLY A 200 8.66 3.36 6.39
N LEU A 201 8.81 3.71 7.68
CA LEU A 201 10.06 3.80 8.41
C LEU A 201 9.81 3.72 9.95
N GLU A 202 9.75 2.53 10.58
CA GLU A 202 10.06 2.25 12.02
C GLU A 202 9.41 0.93 12.49
N LYS A 203 10.16 0.01 13.12
CA LYS A 203 10.67 -0.09 14.51
C LYS A 203 9.73 -0.96 15.36
N ILE A 204 10.23 -2.15 15.67
CA ILE A 204 9.65 -3.08 16.63
C ILE A 204 9.83 -2.45 18.01
N GLU A 205 8.75 -2.14 18.71
CA GLU A 205 8.77 -1.94 20.15
C GLU A 205 8.08 -3.11 20.87
N ILE A 206 8.87 -3.74 21.73
CA ILE A 206 8.49 -4.83 22.62
C ILE A 206 7.75 -4.22 23.82
N CYS A 207 6.46 -4.54 23.96
CA CYS A 207 5.58 -4.44 25.13
C CYS A 207 5.23 -3.07 25.77
N LYS A 208 3.89 -2.87 25.83
CA LYS A 208 3.01 -2.16 26.80
C LYS A 208 3.08 -0.63 26.90
N ILE A 209 1.94 0.02 26.59
CA ILE A 209 1.17 0.92 27.50
C ILE A 209 -0.29 1.03 26.99
N LYS A 210 -1.21 1.17 27.97
CA LYS A 210 -2.69 1.26 27.90
C LYS A 210 -3.23 2.55 27.25
N GLY A 211 -4.43 2.42 26.64
CA GLY A 211 -5.46 3.46 26.44
C GLY A 211 -5.48 4.01 25.00
N GLN A 212 -6.55 3.89 24.21
CA GLN A 212 -7.94 4.28 24.45
C GLN A 212 -8.87 3.43 23.56
N TYR A 213 -9.81 2.70 24.14
CA TYR A 213 -10.81 1.90 23.40
C TYR A 213 -11.99 2.78 22.97
N ILE A 214 -12.44 2.65 21.72
CA ILE A 214 -13.76 3.14 21.31
C ILE A 214 -14.80 2.04 21.60
N ARG A 215 -15.54 2.20 22.71
CA ARG A 215 -16.79 1.48 22.99
C ARG A 215 -17.98 2.31 22.49
N THR A 216 -18.51 2.00 21.31
CA THR A 216 -19.91 2.26 20.88
C THR A 216 -20.06 1.57 19.50
N ILE A 217 -20.96 0.63 19.19
CA ILE A 217 -22.39 0.48 19.46
C ILE A 217 -22.74 -1.03 19.31
N LEU A 218 -23.05 -1.73 20.40
CA LEU A 218 -23.95 -2.90 20.45
C LEU A 218 -24.59 -2.93 21.84
N SER A 219 -25.43 -1.95 22.13
CA SER A 219 -26.32 -1.98 23.30
C SER A 219 -27.60 -1.21 23.01
N HIS A 220 -28.34 -1.64 22.01
CA HIS A 220 -29.79 -1.46 21.96
C HIS A 220 -30.37 -2.68 21.26
N ASN A 221 -30.43 -3.79 22.02
CA ASN A 221 -31.42 -4.84 21.93
C ASN A 221 -31.17 -5.82 23.09
N SER A 222 -31.66 -5.43 24.26
CA SER A 222 -31.95 -6.30 25.40
C SER A 222 -32.82 -5.51 26.36
#